data_AF-Q9YHQ0-F1
#
_entry.id   AF-Q9YHQ0-F1
#
_cell.length_a   1.000
_cell.length_b   1.000
_cell.length_c   1.000
_cell.angle_alpha   90.00
_cell.angle_beta   90.00
_cell.angle_gamma   90.00
#
_symmetry.space_group_name_H-M   'P 1'
#
loop_
_entity.id
_entity.type
_entity.pdbx_description
1 polymer ?
#
loop_
_entity_poly.entity_id
_entity_poly.type
_entity_poly.pdbx_seq_one_letter_code
_entity_poly.pdbx_strand_id
1 'polypeptide(L)'
;QTPQTITKETGESLTINCVLRDSNCALSSTYWYRRQSGSPHEESISKGGRYVESVNSGSKSFSLRINDLTVEDSGTYRCKVRSPYWCVPLPQELGDDVYGGGTVVTVNPGIPLSPPIVSLLHSATEEQRANGFVQLV
;
A
#
# COMPACT_ATOMS: atom_id res chain seq x y z
N GLN A 1 10.61 -10.31 -7.20
CA GLN A 1 9.79 -9.52 -6.27
C GLN A 1 8.33 -9.78 -6.60
N THR A 2 7.49 -9.99 -5.58
CA THR A 2 6.07 -10.33 -5.73
C THR A 2 5.25 -9.78 -4.55
N PRO A 3 4.00 -9.34 -4.78
CA PRO A 3 3.30 -9.33 -6.07
C PRO A 3 3.79 -8.20 -7.00
N GLN A 4 3.37 -8.19 -8.26
CA GLN A 4 3.63 -7.05 -9.18
C GLN A 4 2.71 -5.86 -8.87
N THR A 5 1.47 -6.13 -8.48
CA THR A 5 0.47 -5.13 -8.10
C THR A 5 -0.32 -5.65 -6.91
N ILE A 6 -0.69 -4.76 -6.00
CA ILE A 6 -1.56 -5.07 -4.87
C ILE A 6 -2.42 -3.85 -4.53
N THR A 7 -3.71 -4.10 -4.29
CA THR A 7 -4.66 -3.09 -3.83
C THR A 7 -5.14 -3.49 -2.43
N LYS A 8 -5.17 -2.52 -1.52
CA LYS A 8 -5.54 -2.68 -0.12
C LYS A 8 -6.35 -1.48 0.36
N GLU A 9 -7.06 -1.64 1.46
CA GLU A 9 -7.77 -0.57 2.14
C GLU A 9 -6.92 0.01 3.29
N THR A 10 -7.18 1.28 3.65
CA THR A 10 -6.56 1.91 4.83
C THR A 10 -6.75 1.04 6.10
N GLY A 11 -5.71 0.96 6.92
CA GLY A 11 -5.68 0.17 8.15
C GLY A 11 -5.33 -1.32 7.94
N GLU A 12 -5.41 -1.83 6.71
CA GLU A 12 -4.94 -3.18 6.41
C GLU A 12 -3.40 -3.29 6.50
N SER A 13 -2.89 -4.50 6.33
CA SER A 13 -1.46 -4.75 6.15
C SER A 13 -1.21 -5.48 4.84
N LEU A 14 -0.01 -5.27 4.28
CA LEU A 14 0.46 -5.98 3.10
C LEU A 14 1.85 -6.56 3.34
N THR A 15 2.25 -7.51 2.49
CA THR A 15 3.60 -8.06 2.50
C THR A 15 4.13 -8.17 1.07
N ILE A 16 5.30 -7.59 0.85
CA ILE A 16 6.04 -7.66 -0.41
C ILE A 16 7.19 -8.64 -0.21
N ASN A 17 7.27 -9.65 -1.05
CA ASN A 17 8.29 -10.68 -0.99
C ASN A 17 9.35 -10.48 -2.07
N CYS A 18 10.61 -10.68 -1.69
CA CYS A 18 11.76 -10.69 -2.58
C CYS A 18 12.55 -11.98 -2.40
N VAL A 19 12.94 -12.57 -3.53
CA VAL A 19 13.73 -13.80 -3.59
C VAL A 19 14.85 -13.55 -4.57
N LEU A 20 16.09 -13.74 -4.13
CA LEU A 20 17.26 -13.71 -4.99
C LEU A 20 17.35 -15.05 -5.72
N ARG A 21 16.93 -15.06 -6.99
CA ARG A 21 16.98 -16.25 -7.86
C ARG A 21 18.27 -16.26 -8.67
N ASP A 22 18.64 -17.44 -9.13
CA ASP A 22 19.68 -17.66 -10.15
C ASP A 22 21.04 -17.02 -9.79
N SER A 23 21.32 -16.93 -8.50
CA SER A 23 22.56 -16.38 -7.96
C SER A 23 23.21 -17.39 -7.03
N ASN A 24 24.51 -17.60 -7.23
CA ASN A 24 25.33 -18.38 -6.31
C ASN A 24 25.62 -17.61 -5.01
N CYS A 25 25.24 -16.33 -4.93
CA CYS A 25 25.51 -15.49 -3.78
C CYS A 25 24.62 -15.82 -2.59
N ALA A 26 25.22 -15.73 -1.40
CA ALA A 26 24.47 -15.62 -0.18
C ALA A 26 23.69 -14.29 -0.17
N LEU A 27 22.53 -14.31 0.50
CA LEU A 27 21.80 -13.09 0.78
C LEU A 27 22.62 -12.23 1.75
N SER A 28 22.78 -10.95 1.42
CA SER A 28 23.64 -10.00 2.13
C SER A 28 22.78 -8.89 2.77
N SER A 29 23.16 -7.61 2.61
CA SER A 29 22.37 -6.46 3.00
C SER A 29 21.18 -6.26 2.05
N THR A 30 19.99 -6.23 2.64
CA THR A 30 18.72 -5.95 1.97
C THR A 30 18.28 -4.51 2.20
N TYR A 31 17.71 -3.90 1.18
CA TYR A 31 17.21 -2.52 1.20
C TYR A 31 15.83 -2.46 0.57
N TRP A 32 15.05 -1.48 0.99
CA TRP A 32 13.72 -1.21 0.48
C TRP A 32 13.62 0.24 0.09
N TYR A 33 12.94 0.47 -1.03
CA TYR A 33 12.71 1.78 -1.60
C TYR A 33 11.25 1.95 -1.97
N ARG A 34 10.77 3.18 -1.93
CA ARG A 34 9.43 3.57 -2.36
C ARG A 34 9.51 4.80 -3.23
N ARG A 35 8.87 4.74 -4.38
CA ARG A 35 8.46 5.92 -5.14
C ARG A 35 6.98 6.17 -4.87
N GLN A 36 6.67 7.25 -4.17
CA GLN A 36 5.28 7.64 -3.90
C GLN A 36 4.53 7.91 -5.20
N SER A 37 3.23 7.65 -5.23
CA SER A 37 2.41 7.94 -6.41
C SER A 37 2.48 9.43 -6.76
N GLY A 38 2.78 9.75 -8.02
CA GLY A 38 2.97 11.13 -8.48
C GLY A 38 4.34 11.76 -8.17
N SER A 39 5.22 11.09 -7.41
CA SER A 39 6.59 11.55 -7.18
C SER A 39 7.55 11.00 -8.24
N PRO A 40 8.47 11.82 -8.78
CA PRO A 40 9.54 11.33 -9.64
C PRO A 40 10.70 10.70 -8.85
N HIS A 41 10.76 10.91 -7.53
CA HIS A 41 11.87 10.48 -6.69
C HIS A 41 11.55 9.20 -5.93
N GLU A 42 12.56 8.33 -5.85
CA GLU A 42 12.52 7.11 -5.05
C GLU A 42 13.27 7.34 -3.71
N GLU A 43 12.66 6.94 -2.61
CA GLU A 43 13.11 7.18 -1.24
C GLU A 43 13.47 5.86 -0.57
N SER A 44 14.52 5.83 0.26
CA SER A 44 14.83 4.63 1.06
C SER A 44 13.86 4.49 2.23
N ILE A 45 13.37 3.28 2.45
CA ILE A 45 12.50 2.95 3.58
C ILE A 45 13.37 2.51 4.75
N SER A 46 13.27 3.25 5.85
CA SER A 46 13.84 2.84 7.13
C SER A 46 13.00 1.72 7.74
N LYS A 47 13.64 0.61 8.09
CA LYS A 47 13.02 -0.53 8.77
C LYS A 47 12.70 -0.12 10.23
N GLY A 48 11.55 -0.53 10.74
CA GLY A 48 11.06 -0.17 12.07
C GLY A 48 9.66 0.46 12.05
N GLY A 49 9.02 0.55 13.21
CA GLY A 49 7.64 1.04 13.33
C GLY A 49 6.66 0.17 12.54
N ARG A 50 5.95 0.76 11.58
CA ARG A 50 4.99 0.05 10.71
C ARG A 50 5.66 -0.85 9.66
N TYR A 51 6.95 -0.67 9.40
CA TYR A 51 7.72 -1.39 8.38
C TYR A 51 8.55 -2.51 9.00
N VAL A 52 8.09 -3.75 8.84
CA VAL A 52 8.73 -4.93 9.44
C VAL A 52 9.38 -5.77 8.34
N GLU A 53 10.70 -5.91 8.41
CA GLU A 53 11.43 -6.83 7.52
C GLU A 53 11.54 -8.23 8.15
N SER A 54 11.43 -9.26 7.33
CA SER A 54 11.81 -10.62 7.67
C SER A 54 12.81 -11.13 6.64
N VAL A 55 13.88 -11.80 7.11
CA VAL A 55 14.97 -12.29 6.26
C VAL A 55 15.14 -13.78 6.48
N ASN A 56 15.22 -14.54 5.39
CA ASN A 56 15.51 -15.97 5.37
C ASN A 56 16.67 -16.24 4.43
N SER A 57 17.87 -16.35 5.01
CA SER A 57 19.11 -16.58 4.27
C SER A 57 19.13 -17.93 3.55
N GLY A 58 18.56 -18.99 4.15
CA GLY A 58 18.53 -20.33 3.57
C GLY A 58 17.77 -20.42 2.25
N SER A 59 16.63 -19.71 2.16
CA SER A 59 15.83 -19.59 0.92
C SER A 59 16.21 -18.37 0.07
N LYS A 60 17.25 -17.63 0.47
CA LYS A 60 17.67 -16.36 -0.16
C LYS A 60 16.49 -15.40 -0.38
N SER A 61 15.59 -15.33 0.60
CA SER A 61 14.39 -14.53 0.53
C SER A 61 14.28 -13.55 1.69
N PHE A 62 13.54 -12.48 1.45
CA PHE A 62 13.22 -11.48 2.46
C PHE A 62 11.93 -10.79 2.08
N SER A 63 11.25 -10.21 3.06
CA SER A 63 9.94 -9.59 2.86
C SER A 63 9.81 -8.32 3.67
N LEU A 64 9.08 -7.35 3.13
CA LEU A 64 8.63 -6.16 3.85
C LEU A 64 7.14 -6.27 4.14
N ARG A 65 6.78 -6.33 5.42
CA ARG A 65 5.40 -6.15 5.86
C ARG A 65 5.19 -4.69 6.24
N ILE A 66 4.13 -4.09 5.71
CA ILE A 66 3.69 -2.75 6.05
C ILE A 66 2.37 -2.89 6.79
N ASN A 67 2.34 -2.44 8.04
CA ASN A 67 1.15 -2.48 8.89
C ASN A 67 0.40 -1.15 8.84
N ASP A 68 -0.91 -1.18 9.12
CA ASP A 68 -1.73 0.02 9.28
C ASP A 68 -1.59 0.99 8.10
N LEU A 69 -1.87 0.49 6.90
CA LEU A 69 -1.67 1.21 5.64
C LEU A 69 -2.43 2.53 5.60
N THR A 70 -1.81 3.56 5.03
CA THR A 70 -2.48 4.84 4.73
C THR A 70 -2.51 5.09 3.23
N VAL A 71 -3.36 6.01 2.77
CA VAL A 71 -3.42 6.38 1.34
C VAL A 71 -2.08 6.89 0.80
N GLU A 72 -1.26 7.51 1.67
CA GLU A 72 0.11 7.98 1.37
C GLU A 72 1.11 6.83 1.16
N ASP A 73 0.78 5.62 1.60
CA ASP A 73 1.58 4.43 1.31
C ASP A 73 1.39 3.94 -0.14
N SER A 74 0.52 4.56 -0.93
CA SER A 74 0.39 4.26 -2.36
C SER A 74 1.65 4.66 -3.14
N GLY A 75 2.15 3.74 -3.96
CA GLY A 75 3.37 3.97 -4.72
C GLY A 75 3.97 2.68 -5.28
N THR A 76 5.15 2.80 -5.87
CA THR A 76 5.93 1.65 -6.33
C THR A 76 7.04 1.34 -5.33
N TYR A 77 6.99 0.14 -4.76
CA TYR A 77 7.99 -0.35 -3.82
C TYR A 77 8.99 -1.23 -4.54
N ARG A 78 10.27 -1.14 -4.20
CA ARG A 78 11.33 -1.94 -4.81
C ARG A 78 12.31 -2.42 -3.75
N CYS A 79 12.64 -3.70 -3.78
CA CYS A 79 13.72 -4.24 -2.96
C CYS A 79 15.06 -4.17 -3.70
N LYS A 80 16.14 -4.15 -2.93
CA LYS A 80 17.52 -4.21 -3.43
C LYS A 80 18.34 -5.14 -2.54
N VAL A 81 19.26 -5.87 -3.15
CA VAL A 81 20.29 -6.65 -2.45
C VAL A 81 21.66 -6.19 -2.93
N ARG A 82 22.59 -5.97 -2.00
CA ARG A 82 23.97 -5.61 -2.34
C ARG A 82 24.80 -6.87 -2.59
N SER A 83 25.22 -7.16 -3.81
CA SER A 83 26.07 -8.35 -4.03
C SER A 83 27.45 -8.21 -3.37
N PRO A 84 27.93 -9.18 -2.57
CA PRO A 84 29.30 -9.17 -2.09
C PRO A 84 30.30 -9.36 -3.24
N TYR A 85 31.33 -8.52 -3.32
CA TYR A 85 32.34 -8.56 -4.40
C TYR A 85 33.06 -9.92 -4.57
N TRP A 86 33.08 -10.76 -3.54
CA TRP A 86 33.70 -12.09 -3.57
C TRP A 86 32.80 -13.18 -4.19
N CYS A 87 31.52 -12.88 -4.43
CA CYS A 87 30.59 -13.84 -5.02
C CYS A 87 30.59 -13.82 -6.56
N VAL A 88 31.01 -12.71 -7.18
CA VAL A 88 31.01 -12.57 -8.64
C VAL A 88 32.40 -12.87 -9.22
N PRO A 89 32.54 -13.72 -10.26
CA PRO A 89 33.82 -13.94 -10.93
C PRO A 89 34.24 -12.67 -11.68
N LEU A 90 35.46 -12.16 -11.42
CA LEU A 90 36.07 -11.08 -12.21
C LEU A 90 36.50 -11.60 -13.60
N PRO A 91 36.41 -10.81 -14.70
CA PRO A 91 36.30 -9.36 -14.75
C PRO A 91 35.08 -8.88 -15.58
N GLN A 92 33.95 -8.61 -14.93
CA GLN A 92 33.03 -7.57 -15.39
C GLN A 92 32.13 -7.14 -14.23
N GLU A 93 32.09 -5.83 -14.03
CA GLU A 93 31.20 -5.06 -13.16
C GLU A 93 31.34 -5.25 -11.63
N LEU A 94 31.79 -4.15 -11.04
CA LEU A 94 32.04 -3.93 -9.62
C LEU A 94 30.74 -4.01 -8.81
N GLY A 95 30.43 -5.18 -8.24
CA GLY A 95 29.43 -5.34 -7.17
C GLY A 95 28.05 -4.81 -7.54
N ASP A 96 27.37 -5.54 -8.43
CA ASP A 96 26.05 -5.16 -8.88
C ASP A 96 25.03 -5.22 -7.73
N ASP A 97 24.44 -4.06 -7.46
CA ASP A 97 23.24 -3.95 -6.67
C ASP A 97 22.08 -4.57 -7.47
N VAL A 98 21.49 -5.65 -6.96
CA VAL A 98 20.39 -6.35 -7.63
C VAL A 98 19.07 -5.75 -7.17
N TYR A 99 18.32 -5.18 -8.11
CA TYR A 99 17.02 -4.57 -7.85
C TYR A 99 15.87 -5.51 -8.20
N GLY A 100 14.82 -5.47 -7.39
CA GLY A 100 13.55 -6.13 -7.70
C GLY A 100 12.79 -5.43 -8.83
N GLY A 101 11.90 -6.16 -9.50
CA GLY A 101 11.05 -5.61 -10.56
C GLY A 101 10.13 -4.47 -10.11
N GLY A 102 9.84 -4.39 -8.81
CA GLY A 102 8.89 -3.42 -8.24
C GLY A 102 7.53 -4.05 -7.94
N THR A 103 6.80 -3.42 -7.02
CA THR A 103 5.42 -3.76 -6.63
C THR A 103 4.64 -2.47 -6.59
N VAL A 104 3.62 -2.35 -7.43
CA VAL A 104 2.69 -1.22 -7.41
C VAL A 104 1.68 -1.46 -6.29
N VAL A 105 1.66 -0.57 -5.30
CA VAL A 105 0.74 -0.59 -4.17
C VAL A 105 -0.28 0.52 -4.36
N THR A 106 -1.56 0.17 -4.29
CA THR A 106 -2.67 1.12 -4.22
C THR A 106 -3.38 0.95 -2.89
N VAL A 107 -3.49 2.02 -2.11
CA VAL A 107 -4.24 2.03 -0.86
C VAL A 107 -5.47 2.91 -1.03
N ASN A 108 -6.65 2.29 -0.98
CA ASN A 108 -7.93 2.98 -1.05
C ASN A 108 -8.30 3.56 0.32
N PRO A 109 -8.90 4.75 0.38
CA PRO A 109 -9.46 5.26 1.61
C PRO A 109 -10.58 4.32 2.06
N GLY A 110 -10.52 3.86 3.31
CA GLY A 110 -11.60 3.07 3.90
C GLY A 110 -12.94 3.81 3.78
N ILE A 111 -14.03 3.05 3.61
CA ILE A 111 -15.37 3.62 3.54
C ILE A 111 -15.59 4.43 4.82
N PRO A 112 -15.85 5.76 4.75
CA PRO A 112 -16.27 6.48 5.93
C PRO A 112 -17.55 5.83 6.44
N LEU A 113 -17.57 5.37 7.69
CA LEU A 113 -18.78 4.94 8.36
C LEU A 113 -19.67 6.18 8.55
N SER A 114 -20.33 6.62 7.48
CA SER A 114 -21.37 7.63 7.60
C SER A 114 -22.48 7.03 8.47
N PRO A 115 -22.97 7.77 9.49
CA PRO A 115 -24.15 7.33 10.21
C PRO A 115 -25.30 7.16 9.20
N PRO A 116 -26.19 6.16 9.39
CA PRO A 116 -27.32 5.98 8.48
C PRO A 116 -28.11 7.29 8.41
N ILE A 117 -28.23 7.85 7.20
CA ILE A 117 -29.04 9.04 6.96
C ILE A 117 -30.50 8.59 7.01
N VAL A 118 -31.12 8.69 8.19
CA VAL A 118 -32.57 8.59 8.31
C VAL A 118 -33.15 9.91 7.81
N SER A 119 -33.56 9.94 6.55
CA SER A 119 -34.37 11.03 6.02
C SER A 119 -35.81 10.82 6.49
N LEU A 120 -36.22 11.56 7.52
CA LEU A 120 -37.64 11.71 7.85
C LEU A 120 -38.32 12.44 6.68
N LEU A 121 -38.96 11.69 5.79
CA LEU A 121 -39.95 12.23 4.86
C LEU A 121 -41.15 12.70 5.68
N HIS A 122 -41.21 14.01 5.96
CA HIS A 122 -42.43 14.63 6.47
C HIS A 122 -43.44 14.66 5.31
N SER A 123 -44.43 13.76 5.34
CA SER A 123 -45.58 13.83 4.44
C SER A 123 -46.67 14.70 5.07
N ALA A 124 -47.19 15.62 4.26
CA ALA A 124 -48.09 16.71 4.61
C ALA A 124 -49.42 16.26 5.23
N THR A 125 -49.85 16.96 6.29
CA THR A 125 -51.27 17.23 6.59
C THR A 125 -51.41 18.55 7.36
N GLU A 126 -51.34 19.68 6.64
CA GLU A 126 -52.03 20.92 7.01
C GLU A 126 -52.82 21.41 5.78
N GLU A 127 -54.02 20.86 5.54
CA GLU A 127 -55.15 21.60 4.95
C GLU A 127 -56.43 20.74 4.88
N GLN A 128 -57.16 20.62 5.99
CA GLN A 128 -58.62 20.44 5.94
C GLN A 128 -59.36 21.31 6.97
N ARG A 129 -58.73 22.40 7.44
CA ARG A 129 -59.35 23.31 8.41
C ARG A 129 -59.51 24.71 7.82
N ALA A 130 -60.43 24.87 6.87
CA ALA A 130 -61.29 26.06 6.73
C ALA A 130 -61.99 26.04 5.36
N ASN A 131 -63.26 25.66 5.35
CA ASN A 131 -64.23 26.21 4.40
C ASN A 131 -65.49 26.55 5.19
N GLY A 132 -65.40 27.65 5.94
CA GLY A 132 -66.57 28.35 6.43
C GLY A 132 -67.14 29.20 5.30
N PHE A 133 -68.28 28.82 4.76
CA PHE A 133 -69.13 29.69 3.95
C PHE A 133 -70.33 30.12 4.79
N VAL A 134 -70.39 31.41 5.12
CA VAL A 134 -71.58 32.11 5.60
C VAL A 134 -72.25 32.71 4.37
N GLN A 135 -73.56 32.50 4.20
CA GLN A 135 -74.37 33.30 3.30
C GLN A 135 -75.64 33.75 4.02
N LEU A 136 -75.74 35.06 4.28
CA LEU A 136 -77.00 35.78 4.48
C LEU A 136 -77.66 35.98 3.10
N VAL A 137 -78.92 35.59 2.94
CA VAL A 137 -80.14 36.46 2.90
C VAL A 137 -81.35 35.55 3.14
#